data_AF-A0A349Z482-F1
#
_entry.id   AF-A0A349Z482-F1
#
_cell.length_a   1.000
_cell.length_b   1.000
_cell.length_c   1.000
_cell.angle_alpha   90.00
_cell.angle_beta   90.00
_cell.angle_gamma   90.00
#
_symmetry.space_group_name_H-M   'P 1'
#
loop_
_entity.id
_entity.type
_entity.pdbx_description
1 polymer ?
#
loop_
_entity_poly.entity_id
_entity_poly.type
_entity_poly.pdbx_seq_one_letter_code
_entity_poly.pdbx_strand_id
1 'polypeptide(L)'
;AQFLPAKSNRDWQILHHYHHGGYARTSPALLTLCEEMQQKYAIPVEPVYSGKVFYAVKDLLAQGAFEAGEQVIIVHTGGLQGARTDPDSHS
;
A
#
# COMPACT_ATOMS: atom_id res chain seq x y z
N ALA A 1 12.71 -26.44 18.53
CA ALA A 1 12.03 -25.21 18.97
C ALA A 1 10.76 -25.05 18.14
N GLN A 2 9.60 -24.95 18.79
CA GLN A 2 8.32 -24.73 18.11
C GLN A 2 7.99 -23.24 18.22
N PHE A 3 8.25 -22.49 17.14
CA PHE A 3 8.11 -21.04 17.12
C PHE A 3 6.69 -20.54 16.86
N LEU A 4 5.75 -21.44 16.53
CA LEU A 4 4.36 -21.08 16.25
C LEU A 4 3.39 -22.06 16.95
N PRO A 5 2.26 -21.55 17.47
CA PRO A 5 1.22 -22.39 18.05
C PRO A 5 0.64 -23.37 17.02
N ALA A 6 0.26 -24.57 17.48
CA ALA A 6 -0.23 -25.67 16.62
C ALA A 6 -1.54 -25.36 15.87
N LYS A 7 -2.27 -24.32 16.29
CA LYS A 7 -3.46 -23.79 15.60
C LYS A 7 -3.19 -22.32 15.24
N SER A 8 -3.08 -22.03 13.95
CA SER A 8 -3.25 -20.66 13.46
C SER A 8 -4.71 -20.51 13.05
N ASN A 9 -5.49 -19.67 13.75
CA ASN A 9 -6.71 -19.13 13.14
C ASN A 9 -6.23 -18.23 12.00
N ARG A 10 -6.43 -18.64 10.74
CA ARG A 10 -5.97 -17.87 9.59
C ARG A 10 -7.05 -16.85 9.23
N ASP A 11 -7.25 -15.88 10.11
CA ASP A 11 -8.10 -14.72 9.84
C ASP A 11 -7.31 -13.64 9.10
N TRP A 12 -6.47 -14.06 8.14
CA TRP A 12 -5.66 -13.18 7.31
C TRP A 12 -5.81 -13.56 5.84
N GLN A 13 -5.75 -12.56 4.99
CA GLN A 13 -5.82 -12.70 3.54
C GLN A 13 -4.76 -11.84 2.86
N ILE A 14 -4.33 -12.27 1.67
CA ILE A 14 -3.47 -11.48 0.80
C ILE A 14 -4.30 -11.01 -0.40
N LEU A 15 -4.38 -9.70 -0.58
CA LEU A 15 -5.10 -9.10 -1.70
C LEU A 15 -4.14 -8.97 -2.89
N HIS A 16 -4.15 -9.97 -3.77
CA HIS A 16 -3.20 -10.06 -4.89
C HIS A 16 -3.49 -9.05 -6.01
N HIS A 17 -4.66 -8.43 -6.07
CA HIS A 17 -5.06 -7.57 -7.19
C HIS A 17 -4.49 -6.14 -7.17
N TYR A 18 -3.80 -5.73 -6.11
CA TYR A 18 -3.24 -4.38 -5.96
C TYR A 18 -1.75 -4.27 -6.28
N HIS A 19 -1.17 -5.23 -7.01
CA HIS A 19 0.27 -5.19 -7.32
C HIS A 19 0.64 -4.26 -8.48
N HIS A 20 -0.33 -3.70 -9.22
CA HIS A 20 -0.12 -2.80 -10.38
C HIS A 20 0.87 -3.36 -11.42
N GLY A 21 0.65 -4.58 -11.87
CA GLY A 21 1.54 -5.25 -12.84
C GLY A 21 2.80 -5.92 -12.28
N GLY A 22 3.05 -5.82 -10.97
CA GLY A 22 4.04 -6.65 -10.26
C GLY A 22 5.00 -5.85 -9.41
N TYR A 23 6.13 -6.47 -9.05
CA TYR A 23 7.17 -5.84 -8.24
C TYR A 23 7.75 -4.61 -8.95
N ALA A 24 7.89 -3.50 -8.20
CA ALA A 24 8.37 -2.19 -8.68
C ALA A 24 7.63 -1.57 -9.89
N ARG A 25 6.57 -2.22 -10.38
CA ARG A 25 5.71 -1.66 -11.43
C ARG A 25 4.79 -0.61 -10.83
N THR A 26 4.62 0.45 -11.59
CA THR A 26 3.76 1.59 -11.28
C THR A 26 2.70 1.74 -12.36
N SER A 27 1.66 2.51 -12.05
CA SER A 27 0.62 2.89 -13.02
C SER A 27 0.28 4.36 -12.81
N PRO A 28 -0.28 5.06 -13.81
CA PRO A 28 -0.68 6.46 -13.66
C PRO A 28 -1.59 6.68 -12.44
N ALA A 29 -2.57 5.81 -12.22
CA ALA A 29 -3.47 5.89 -11.07
C ALA A 29 -2.75 5.74 -9.72
N LEU A 30 -1.72 4.90 -9.66
CA LEU A 30 -0.91 4.74 -8.45
C LEU A 30 -0.05 5.97 -8.17
N LEU A 31 0.53 6.57 -9.22
CA LEU A 31 1.32 7.79 -9.09
C LEU A 31 0.46 8.97 -8.63
N THR A 32 -0.73 9.13 -9.23
CA THR A 32 -1.71 10.14 -8.79
C THR A 32 -2.11 9.93 -7.33
N LEU A 33 -2.33 8.69 -6.89
CA LEU A 33 -2.60 8.42 -5.49
C LEU A 33 -1.44 8.84 -4.58
N CYS A 34 -0.19 8.55 -4.93
CA CYS A 34 0.96 8.98 -4.13
C CYS A 34 1.02 10.51 -3.98
N GLU A 35 0.73 11.25 -5.04
CA GLU A 35 0.64 12.73 -5.02
C GLU A 35 -0.51 13.20 -4.12
N GLU A 36 -1.71 12.62 -4.26
CA GLU A 36 -2.88 12.93 -3.44
C GLU A 36 -2.60 12.70 -1.95
N MET A 37 -1.95 11.59 -1.60
CA MET A 37 -1.60 11.25 -0.22
C MET A 37 -0.72 12.32 0.43
N GLN A 38 0.27 12.83 -0.30
CA GLN A 38 1.11 13.92 0.17
C GLN A 38 0.33 15.25 0.24
N GLN A 39 -0.39 15.61 -0.81
CA GLN A 39 -1.01 16.94 -0.92
C GLN A 39 -2.21 17.13 0.00
N LYS A 40 -3.06 16.10 0.13
CA LYS A 40 -4.32 16.19 0.86
C LYS A 40 -4.20 15.73 2.31
N TYR A 41 -3.35 14.74 2.58
CA TYR A 41 -3.27 14.09 3.88
C TYR A 41 -1.93 14.30 4.58
N ALA A 42 -0.93 14.90 3.92
CA ALA A 42 0.43 15.05 4.43
C ALA A 42 1.07 13.71 4.86
N ILE A 43 0.70 12.62 4.17
CA ILE A 43 1.26 11.28 4.38
C ILE A 43 2.05 10.92 3.12
N PRO A 44 3.38 11.09 3.09
CA PRO A 44 4.18 10.70 1.94
C PRO A 44 4.17 9.19 1.78
N VAL A 45 3.90 8.71 0.57
CA VAL A 45 3.96 7.28 0.21
C VAL A 45 4.66 7.12 -1.14
N GLU A 46 5.07 5.89 -1.45
CA GLU A 46 5.83 5.58 -2.67
C GLU A 46 5.22 4.40 -3.45
N PRO A 47 5.47 4.29 -4.76
CA PRO A 47 4.68 3.41 -5.61
C PRO A 47 5.15 1.94 -5.61
N VAL A 48 6.23 1.57 -4.91
CA VAL A 48 6.69 0.18 -4.83
C VAL A 48 5.86 -0.61 -3.80
N TYR A 49 5.58 -0.03 -2.63
CA TYR A 49 4.90 -0.69 -1.51
C TYR A 49 3.78 0.16 -0.90
N SER A 50 4.13 1.25 -0.21
CA SER A 50 3.20 1.99 0.66
C SER A 50 2.04 2.60 -0.12
N GLY A 51 2.30 3.13 -1.31
CA GLY A 51 1.26 3.62 -2.22
C GLY A 51 0.28 2.53 -2.63
N LYS A 52 0.73 1.28 -2.82
CA LYS A 52 -0.17 0.15 -3.16
C LYS A 52 -1.11 -0.19 -2.02
N VAL A 53 -0.64 -0.09 -0.77
CA VAL A 53 -1.48 -0.28 0.42
C VAL A 53 -2.55 0.80 0.49
N PHE A 54 -2.18 2.08 0.33
CA PHE A 54 -3.16 3.17 0.38
C PHE A 54 -4.10 3.16 -0.83
N TYR A 55 -3.65 2.68 -1.99
CA TYR A 55 -4.51 2.43 -3.15
C TYR A 55 -5.58 1.39 -2.80
N ALA A 56 -5.16 0.25 -2.25
CA ALA A 56 -6.05 -0.82 -1.84
C ALA A 56 -7.08 -0.36 -0.81
N VAL A 57 -6.65 0.40 0.20
CA VAL A 57 -7.57 0.92 1.22
C VAL A 57 -8.61 1.87 0.61
N LYS A 58 -8.19 2.79 -0.26
CA LYS A 58 -9.11 3.72 -0.94
C LYS A 58 -10.15 2.98 -1.78
N ASP A 59 -9.73 1.92 -2.47
CA ASP A 59 -10.60 1.08 -3.28
C ASP A 59 -11.56 0.22 -2.43
N LEU A 60 -11.07 -0.39 -1.35
CA LEU A 60 -11.89 -1.15 -0.40
C LEU A 60 -12.95 -0.28 0.29
N LEU A 61 -12.60 0.96 0.66
CA LEU A 61 -13.55 1.93 1.19
C LEU A 61 -14.64 2.26 0.16
N ALA A 62 -14.29 2.45 -1.11
CA ALA A 62 -15.25 2.72 -2.19
C ALA A 62 -16.18 1.52 -2.45
N GLN A 63 -15.71 0.29 -2.20
CA GLN A 63 -16.50 -0.94 -2.32
C GLN A 63 -17.36 -1.25 -1.08
N GLY A 64 -17.26 -0.44 -0.01
CA GLY A 64 -17.98 -0.71 1.23
C GLY A 64 -17.47 -1.95 1.97
N ALA A 65 -16.17 -2.24 1.87
CA ALA A 65 -15.57 -3.42 2.51
C ALA A 65 -15.49 -3.31 4.05
N PHE A 66 -15.76 -2.14 4.62
CA PHE A 66 -15.76 -1.86 6.05
C PHE A 66 -17.11 -1.27 6.44
N GLU A 67 -17.63 -1.68 7.60
CA GLU A 67 -18.89 -1.19 8.13
C GLU A 67 -18.76 0.28 8.60
N ALA A 68 -19.89 0.99 8.62
CA ALA A 68 -19.90 2.37 9.11
C ALA A 68 -19.47 2.43 10.59
N GLY A 69 -18.41 3.20 10.87
CA GLY A 69 -17.84 3.34 12.21
C GLY A 69 -16.79 2.28 12.57
N GLU A 70 -16.47 1.36 11.66
CA GLU A 70 -15.37 0.41 11.84
C GLU A 70 -14.01 1.13 11.90
N GLN A 71 -13.13 0.70 12.80
CA GLN A 71 -11.79 1.25 12.94
C GLN A 71 -10.79 0.42 12.15
N VAL A 72 -10.15 1.04 11.16
CA VAL A 72 -9.13 0.41 10.32
C VAL A 72 -7.75 0.93 10.71
N ILE A 73 -6.82 0.02 11.02
CA ILE A 73 -5.41 0.35 11.27
C ILE A 73 -4.60 -0.01 10.04
N ILE A 74 -3.84 0.97 9.52
CA ILE A 74 -2.92 0.78 8.41
C ILE A 74 -1.50 0.87 8.96
N VAL A 75 -0.68 -0.15 8.70
CA VAL A 75 0.75 -0.13 9.06
C VAL A 75 1.54 0.45 7.91
N HIS A 76 1.95 1.71 8.04
CA HIS A 76 2.83 2.35 7.05
C HIS A 76 4.30 1.98 7.32
N THR A 77 4.82 1.02 6.55
CA THR A 77 6.16 0.45 6.73
C THR A 77 7.31 1.33 6.21
N GLY A 78 7.09 2.62 5.96
CA GLY A 78 8.06 3.52 5.31
C GLY A 78 8.25 3.22 3.82
N GLY A 79 9.49 3.29 3.33
CA GLY A 79 9.85 2.93 1.96
C GLY A 79 10.24 4.08 1.05
N LEU A 80 10.13 5.34 1.49
CA LEU A 80 10.31 6.56 0.67
C LEU A 80 11.62 6.63 -0.12
N GLN A 81 12.65 5.85 0.23
CA GLN A 81 13.81 5.64 -0.62
C GLN A 81 13.45 5.14 -2.04
N GLY A 82 12.35 4.41 -2.22
CA GLY A 82 11.84 3.95 -3.51
C GLY A 82 11.15 5.04 -4.34
N ALA A 83 10.86 6.21 -3.75
CA ALA A 83 10.38 7.39 -4.48
C ALA A 83 11.54 8.28 -4.99
N ARG A 84 12.79 7.97 -4.63
CA ARG A 84 13.94 8.73 -5.12
C ARG A 84 14.15 8.38 -6.59
N THR A 85 13.96 9.36 -7.46
CA THR A 85 14.54 9.29 -8.81
C THR A 85 16.03 9.50 -8.67
N ASP A 86 16.83 8.53 -9.09
CA ASP A 86 18.28 8.71 -9.17
C ASP A 86 18.56 9.84 -10.18
N PRO A 87 19.13 10.98 -9.75
CA PRO A 87 19.43 12.09 -10.66
C PRO A 87 20.39 11.67 -11.78
N ASP A 88 21.13 10.56 -11.62
CA ASP A 88 22.13 10.09 -12.58
C ASP A 88 21.64 8.93 -13.48
N SER A 89 20.35 8.56 -13.42
CA SER A 89 19.77 7.48 -14.24
C SER A 89 19.60 7.82 -15.75
N HIS A 90 20.15 8.95 -16.18
CA HIS A 90 20.38 9.29 -17.58
C HIS A 90 21.89 9.38 -17.86
N SER A 91 22.58 8.24 -17.85
CA SER A 91 23.85 8.05 -18.57
C SER A 91 23.83 6.74 -19.36
#